data_AF-A0A1H2EEN8-F1
#
_entry.id   AF-A0A1H2EEN8-F1
#
_cell.length_a   1.000
_cell.length_b   1.000
_cell.length_c   1.000
_cell.angle_alpha   90.00
_cell.angle_beta   90.00
_cell.angle_gamma   90.00
#
_symmetry.space_group_name_H-M   'P 1'
#
loop_
_entity.id
_entity.type
_entity.pdbx_description
1 polymer ?
#
loop_
_entity_poly.entity_id
_entity_poly.type
_entity_poly.pdbx_seq_one_letter_code
_entity_poly.pdbx_strand_id
1 'polypeptide(L)'
;MSGSRQVPLACSFTNKKLMNATSKARVLIITRCDELILEGKAFVESIRVIPPHTRGNVHISYTSYDWDSQRLARWKTNCLTLFDPFVKSDSKFGQQIDIFSKAGGKKPEVQYSLGILEAFRDDLEKGFLDSIFLKIEAEVAADYMGQAESLLRGTQTSSVDHVPAAVLAGAVLEKGLRTLCGQQQPPLEIIKSNGEPKTLGPLIDDLKTSGAFNELKAKQLRAWADIRNKAAHGEFDQFKKTDVEQMIQGVTNFLADYLA
;
A
#
# COMPACT_ATOMS: atom_id res chain seq x y z
N MET A 1 14.33 19.70 42.01
CA MET A 1 14.14 18.37 41.40
C MET A 1 12.80 18.36 40.68
N SER A 2 12.74 18.88 39.44
CA SER A 2 11.57 18.73 38.58
C SER A 2 11.98 17.86 37.40
N GLY A 3 11.50 16.62 37.40
CA GLY A 3 11.74 15.67 36.34
C GLY A 3 11.02 16.10 35.08
N SER A 4 11.79 16.45 34.05
CA SER A 4 11.35 16.56 32.67
C SER A 4 10.89 15.19 32.19
N ARG A 5 9.57 14.96 32.15
CA ARG A 5 9.00 13.83 31.41
C ARG A 5 9.21 14.10 29.92
N GLN A 6 10.30 13.54 29.40
CA GLN A 6 10.44 13.25 27.98
C GLN A 6 9.16 12.57 27.48
N VAL A 7 8.62 13.05 26.37
CA VAL A 7 7.59 12.35 25.57
C VAL A 7 8.25 11.90 24.26
N PRO A 8 8.96 10.75 24.22
CA PRO A 8 9.60 10.28 22.99
C PRO A 8 8.70 9.40 22.11
N LEU A 9 7.42 9.18 22.47
CA LEU A 9 6.62 8.10 21.85
C LEU A 9 5.76 8.51 20.65
N ALA A 10 5.36 9.78 20.48
CA ALA A 10 4.36 10.11 19.45
C ALA A 10 4.94 10.03 18.02
N CYS A 11 6.17 10.52 17.81
CA CYS A 11 6.73 10.71 16.47
C CYS A 11 7.30 9.42 15.84
N SER A 12 7.84 8.50 16.64
CA SER A 12 8.27 7.18 16.15
C SER A 12 7.08 6.28 15.79
N PHE A 13 5.92 6.50 16.41
CA PHE A 13 4.69 5.72 16.20
C PHE A 13 3.92 6.11 14.94
N THR A 14 3.78 7.39 14.61
CA THR A 14 3.10 7.84 13.38
C THR A 14 3.88 7.49 12.12
N ASN A 15 5.22 7.68 12.14
CA ASN A 15 6.09 7.35 11.00
C ASN A 15 6.15 5.85 10.69
N LYS A 16 6.21 4.98 11.73
CA LYS A 16 6.14 3.52 11.55
C LYS A 16 4.78 3.03 11.06
N LYS A 17 3.69 3.77 11.29
CA LYS A 17 2.35 3.41 10.81
C LYS A 17 2.19 3.74 9.32
N LEU A 18 2.58 4.93 8.88
CA LEU A 18 2.44 5.38 7.49
C LEU A 18 3.33 4.61 6.52
N MET A 19 4.62 4.46 6.82
CA MET A 19 5.57 3.78 5.91
C MET A 19 5.29 2.28 5.72
N ASN A 20 4.43 1.70 6.56
CA ASN A 20 4.25 0.26 6.70
C ASN A 20 2.86 -0.19 6.26
N ALA A 21 1.91 0.72 6.00
CA ALA A 21 0.53 0.36 5.72
C ALA A 21 0.39 -0.40 4.38
N THR A 22 1.00 0.12 3.31
CA THR A 22 0.95 -0.49 1.96
C THR A 22 1.76 -1.78 1.88
N SER A 23 2.96 -1.79 2.47
CA SER A 23 3.78 -3.00 2.57
C SER A 23 3.09 -4.09 3.39
N LYS A 24 2.42 -3.72 4.51
CA LYS A 24 1.57 -4.66 5.27
C LYS A 24 0.37 -5.13 4.48
N ALA A 25 -0.32 -4.24 3.79
CA ALA A 25 -1.48 -4.59 2.96
C ALA A 25 -1.07 -5.63 1.90
N ARG A 26 0.06 -5.40 1.22
CA ARG A 26 0.62 -6.36 0.26
C ARG A 26 0.89 -7.73 0.90
N VAL A 27 1.59 -7.76 2.04
CA VAL A 27 1.87 -9.02 2.75
C VAL A 27 0.59 -9.73 3.14
N LEU A 28 -0.41 -9.02 3.66
CA LEU A 28 -1.71 -9.60 4.02
C LEU A 28 -2.44 -10.19 2.82
N ILE A 29 -2.41 -9.51 1.67
CA ILE A 29 -3.04 -9.98 0.43
C ILE A 29 -2.31 -11.23 -0.10
N ILE A 30 -0.97 -11.23 -0.11
CA ILE A 30 -0.17 -12.40 -0.53
C ILE A 30 -0.46 -13.60 0.39
N THR A 31 -0.42 -13.41 1.72
CA THR A 31 -0.77 -14.46 2.67
C THR A 31 -2.19 -14.99 2.42
N ARG A 32 -3.15 -14.10 2.14
CA ARG A 32 -4.51 -14.51 1.83
C ARG A 32 -4.61 -15.27 0.51
N CYS A 33 -3.84 -14.90 -0.51
CA CYS A 33 -3.72 -15.69 -1.74
C CYS A 33 -3.20 -17.09 -1.43
N ASP A 34 -2.12 -17.21 -0.64
CA ASP A 34 -1.50 -18.50 -0.33
C ASP A 34 -2.49 -19.44 0.39
N GLU A 35 -3.26 -18.92 1.34
CA GLU A 35 -4.35 -19.65 2.00
C GLU A 35 -5.40 -20.16 1.00
N LEU A 36 -5.85 -19.29 0.09
CA LEU A 36 -6.89 -19.62 -0.90
C LEU A 36 -6.36 -20.57 -1.99
N ILE A 37 -5.08 -20.47 -2.35
CA ILE A 37 -4.41 -21.41 -3.26
C ILE A 37 -4.37 -22.80 -2.62
N LEU A 38 -4.00 -22.89 -1.34
CA LEU A 38 -4.00 -24.16 -0.60
C LEU A 38 -5.41 -24.75 -0.51
N GLU A 39 -6.42 -23.94 -0.17
CA GLU A 39 -7.82 -24.37 -0.15
C GLU A 39 -8.30 -24.85 -1.53
N GLY A 40 -7.95 -24.12 -2.60
CA GLY A 40 -8.28 -24.45 -3.98
C GLY A 40 -7.66 -25.77 -4.43
N LYS A 41 -6.38 -26.02 -4.11
CA LYS A 41 -5.69 -27.29 -4.38
C LYS A 41 -6.37 -28.45 -3.67
N ALA A 42 -6.66 -28.30 -2.38
CA ALA A 42 -7.38 -29.32 -1.61
C ALA A 42 -8.81 -29.55 -2.13
N PHE A 43 -9.46 -28.51 -2.65
CA PHE A 43 -10.77 -28.66 -3.28
C PHE A 43 -10.69 -29.44 -4.61
N VAL A 44 -9.72 -29.12 -5.48
CA VAL A 44 -9.45 -29.85 -6.73
C VAL A 44 -9.22 -31.35 -6.50
N GLU A 45 -8.52 -31.70 -5.41
CA GLU A 45 -8.29 -33.10 -5.01
C GLU A 45 -9.58 -33.78 -4.53
N SER A 46 -10.48 -33.04 -3.88
CA SER A 46 -11.75 -33.57 -3.38
C SER A 46 -12.80 -33.85 -4.46
N ILE A 47 -12.65 -33.28 -5.67
CA ILE A 47 -13.59 -33.47 -6.78
C ILE A 47 -13.53 -34.91 -7.26
N ARG A 48 -14.66 -35.62 -7.17
CA ARG A 48 -14.79 -36.98 -7.68
C ARG A 48 -14.99 -36.94 -9.18
N VAL A 49 -14.04 -37.52 -9.90
CA VAL A 49 -14.13 -37.71 -11.35
C VAL A 49 -14.84 -39.03 -11.63
N ILE A 50 -15.94 -38.98 -12.38
CA ILE A 50 -16.75 -40.13 -12.72
C ILE A 50 -16.56 -40.39 -14.22
N PRO A 51 -15.79 -41.42 -14.62
CA PRO A 51 -15.59 -41.72 -16.04
C PRO A 51 -16.91 -42.17 -16.71
N PRO A 52 -16.94 -42.22 -18.06
CA PRO A 52 -18.03 -42.82 -18.80
C PRO A 52 -18.39 -44.20 -18.24
N HIS A 53 -19.68 -44.43 -17.99
CA HIS A 53 -20.17 -45.66 -17.35
C HIS A 53 -21.60 -45.96 -17.78
N THR A 54 -22.04 -47.18 -17.48
CA THR A 54 -23.42 -47.61 -17.73
C THR A 54 -24.13 -47.78 -16.40
N ARG A 55 -25.35 -47.22 -16.28
CA ARG A 55 -26.22 -47.36 -15.10
C ARG A 55 -27.57 -47.91 -15.55
N GLY A 56 -27.77 -49.21 -15.36
CA GLY A 56 -28.94 -49.91 -15.92
C GLY A 56 -28.90 -49.90 -17.45
N ASN A 57 -29.99 -49.45 -18.08
CA ASN A 57 -30.07 -49.32 -19.54
C ASN A 57 -29.59 -47.96 -20.07
N VAL A 58 -29.05 -47.09 -19.21
CA VAL A 58 -28.54 -45.76 -19.60
C VAL A 58 -27.02 -45.81 -19.72
N HIS A 59 -26.51 -45.49 -20.91
CA HIS A 59 -25.07 -45.33 -21.16
C HIS A 59 -24.69 -43.86 -21.11
N ILE A 60 -23.76 -43.51 -20.22
CA ILE A 60 -23.21 -42.16 -20.07
C ILE A 60 -21.84 -42.16 -20.77
N SER A 61 -21.77 -41.49 -21.92
CA SER A 61 -20.58 -41.49 -22.78
C SER A 61 -19.53 -40.43 -22.42
N TYR A 62 -19.79 -39.60 -21.42
CA TYR A 62 -18.93 -38.48 -21.02
C TYR A 62 -18.49 -38.59 -19.55
N THR A 63 -17.37 -37.96 -19.22
CA THR A 63 -16.89 -37.81 -17.84
C THR A 63 -17.76 -36.80 -17.10
N SER A 64 -18.33 -37.19 -15.96
CA SER A 64 -19.03 -36.31 -15.04
C SER A 64 -18.21 -36.05 -13.78
N TYR A 65 -18.64 -35.07 -12.99
CA TYR A 65 -17.94 -34.63 -11.79
C TYR A 65 -18.94 -34.50 -10.66
N ASP A 66 -18.53 -34.87 -9.45
CA ASP A 66 -19.25 -34.64 -8.22
C ASP A 66 -18.37 -33.83 -7.27
N TRP A 67 -18.95 -32.76 -6.71
CA TRP A 67 -18.22 -31.78 -5.91
C TRP A 67 -19.12 -31.16 -4.83
N ASP A 68 -18.49 -30.67 -3.77
CA ASP A 68 -19.18 -29.90 -2.73
C ASP A 68 -19.45 -28.47 -3.24
N SER A 69 -20.71 -28.21 -3.59
CA SER A 69 -21.16 -26.92 -4.11
C SER A 69 -21.05 -25.78 -3.08
N GLN A 70 -21.23 -26.07 -1.79
CA GLN A 70 -21.11 -25.08 -0.71
C GLN A 70 -19.64 -24.67 -0.54
N ARG A 71 -18.73 -25.65 -0.54
CA ARG A 71 -17.29 -25.40 -0.46
C ARG A 71 -16.78 -24.61 -1.66
N LEU A 72 -17.21 -24.97 -2.88
CA LEU A 72 -16.90 -24.21 -4.09
C LEU A 72 -17.35 -22.76 -3.98
N ALA A 73 -18.61 -22.53 -3.59
CA ALA A 73 -19.18 -21.19 -3.49
C ALA A 73 -18.39 -20.34 -2.49
N ARG A 74 -18.05 -20.91 -1.32
CA ARG A 74 -17.24 -20.21 -0.32
C ARG A 74 -15.86 -19.82 -0.84
N TRP A 75 -15.14 -20.77 -1.45
CA TRP A 75 -13.80 -20.52 -2.00
C TRP A 75 -13.85 -19.44 -3.09
N LYS A 76 -14.80 -19.54 -4.03
CA LYS A 76 -14.98 -18.56 -5.10
C LYS A 76 -15.29 -17.18 -4.56
N THR A 77 -16.24 -17.05 -3.64
CA THR A 77 -16.59 -15.76 -3.04
C THR A 77 -15.38 -15.10 -2.39
N ASN A 78 -14.58 -15.87 -1.64
CA ASN A 78 -13.37 -15.34 -1.01
C ASN A 78 -12.34 -14.84 -2.03
N CYS A 79 -12.14 -15.56 -3.14
CA CYS A 79 -11.23 -15.14 -4.21
C CYS A 79 -11.74 -13.87 -4.90
N LEU A 80 -13.03 -13.80 -5.22
CA LEU A 80 -13.63 -12.64 -5.87
C LEU A 80 -13.52 -11.38 -5.01
N THR A 81 -13.81 -11.47 -3.71
CA THR A 81 -13.62 -10.34 -2.78
C THR A 81 -12.16 -9.88 -2.71
N LEU A 82 -11.20 -10.81 -2.84
CA LEU A 82 -9.78 -10.47 -2.85
C LEU A 82 -9.37 -9.70 -4.11
N PHE A 83 -9.94 -10.06 -5.25
CA PHE A 83 -9.64 -9.41 -6.52
C PHE A 83 -10.28 -8.03 -6.67
N ASP A 84 -11.44 -7.81 -6.05
CA ASP A 84 -12.31 -6.64 -6.25
C ASP A 84 -11.57 -5.28 -6.27
N PRO A 85 -10.64 -4.97 -5.33
CA PRO A 85 -9.94 -3.69 -5.33
C PRO A 85 -8.99 -3.47 -6.52
N PHE A 86 -8.62 -4.54 -7.23
CA PHE A 86 -7.67 -4.53 -8.33
C PHE A 86 -8.34 -4.52 -9.71
N VAL A 87 -9.67 -4.71 -9.75
CA VAL A 87 -10.39 -4.80 -11.02
C VAL A 87 -10.73 -3.42 -11.53
N LYS A 88 -10.22 -3.11 -12.72
CA LYS A 88 -10.81 -2.06 -13.56
C LYS A 88 -11.76 -2.70 -14.55
N SER A 89 -12.94 -2.11 -14.69
CA SER A 89 -13.88 -2.40 -15.77
C SER A 89 -13.11 -2.36 -17.10
N ASP A 90 -13.20 -3.43 -17.89
CA ASP A 90 -12.55 -3.60 -19.20
C ASP A 90 -11.03 -3.95 -19.21
N SER A 91 -10.45 -4.32 -18.08
CA SER A 91 -9.07 -4.85 -18.04
C SER A 91 -9.00 -6.33 -18.45
N LYS A 92 -7.85 -6.78 -19.00
CA LYS A 92 -7.58 -8.21 -19.26
C LYS A 92 -7.75 -9.06 -18.01
N PHE A 93 -7.34 -8.53 -16.85
CA PHE A 93 -7.54 -9.19 -15.56
C PHE A 93 -9.04 -9.27 -15.20
N GLY A 94 -9.82 -8.22 -15.44
CA GLY A 94 -11.28 -8.22 -15.30
C GLY A 94 -11.96 -9.29 -16.16
N GLN A 95 -11.49 -9.53 -17.39
CA GLN A 95 -12.00 -10.63 -18.24
C GLN A 95 -11.72 -12.01 -17.62
N GLN A 96 -10.52 -12.21 -17.04
CA GLN A 96 -10.20 -13.46 -16.34
C GLN A 96 -11.06 -13.66 -15.09
N ILE A 97 -11.36 -12.58 -14.36
CA ILE A 97 -12.24 -12.62 -13.19
C ILE A 97 -13.68 -12.92 -13.58
N ASP A 98 -14.18 -12.40 -14.70
CA ASP A 98 -15.50 -12.76 -15.22
C ASP A 98 -15.58 -14.27 -15.52
N ILE A 99 -14.56 -14.84 -16.16
CA ILE A 99 -14.45 -16.28 -16.39
C ILE A 99 -14.41 -17.03 -15.04
N PHE A 100 -13.57 -16.59 -14.10
CA PHE A 100 -13.49 -17.16 -12.75
C PHE A 100 -14.85 -17.16 -12.04
N SER A 101 -15.59 -16.05 -12.14
CA SER A 101 -16.89 -15.87 -11.49
C SER A 101 -17.94 -16.84 -12.04
N LYS A 102 -17.83 -17.23 -13.32
CA LYS A 102 -18.75 -18.14 -14.01
C LYS A 102 -18.32 -19.61 -13.94
N ALA A 103 -17.08 -19.90 -13.54
CA ALA A 103 -16.55 -21.26 -13.44
C ALA A 103 -17.40 -22.13 -12.50
N GLY A 104 -17.77 -23.33 -12.95
CA GLY A 104 -18.46 -24.34 -12.16
C GLY A 104 -17.47 -25.19 -11.34
N GLY A 105 -17.97 -26.31 -10.80
CA GLY A 105 -17.17 -27.20 -9.95
C GLY A 105 -16.47 -28.33 -10.70
N LYS A 106 -16.47 -28.33 -12.04
CA LYS A 106 -15.74 -29.35 -12.79
C LYS A 106 -14.25 -29.17 -12.53
N LYS A 107 -13.53 -30.28 -12.39
CA LYS A 107 -12.10 -30.27 -12.05
C LYS A 107 -11.26 -29.35 -12.95
N PRO A 108 -11.40 -29.36 -14.29
CA PRO A 108 -10.65 -28.45 -15.15
C PRO A 108 -11.01 -26.96 -14.97
N GLU A 109 -12.28 -26.65 -14.70
CA GLU A 109 -12.75 -25.27 -14.49
C GLU A 109 -12.16 -24.70 -13.20
N VAL A 110 -12.12 -25.50 -12.14
CA VAL A 110 -11.52 -25.12 -10.85
C VAL A 110 -10.00 -25.00 -10.96
N GLN A 111 -9.33 -25.90 -11.70
CA GLN A 111 -7.90 -25.80 -11.97
C GLN A 111 -7.55 -24.53 -12.75
N TYR A 112 -8.37 -24.15 -13.72
CA TYR A 112 -8.22 -22.89 -14.44
C TYR A 112 -8.35 -21.68 -13.51
N SER A 113 -9.39 -21.66 -12.67
CA SER A 113 -9.58 -20.63 -11.64
C SER A 113 -8.39 -20.54 -10.67
N LEU A 114 -7.80 -21.68 -10.29
CA LEU A 114 -6.61 -21.71 -9.44
C LEU A 114 -5.41 -21.05 -10.14
N GLY A 115 -5.21 -21.30 -11.44
CA GLY A 115 -4.16 -20.66 -12.23
C GLY A 115 -4.27 -19.13 -12.27
N ILE A 116 -5.50 -18.59 -12.32
CA ILE A 116 -5.73 -17.13 -12.22
C ILE A 116 -5.28 -16.59 -10.86
N LEU A 117 -5.64 -17.28 -9.77
CA LEU A 117 -5.27 -16.87 -8.41
C LEU A 117 -3.75 -16.96 -8.18
N GLU A 118 -3.10 -18.01 -8.68
CA GLU A 118 -1.64 -18.18 -8.62
C GLU A 118 -0.93 -17.06 -9.41
N ALA A 119 -1.41 -16.74 -10.61
CA ALA A 119 -0.86 -15.64 -11.40
C ALA A 119 -1.03 -14.27 -10.69
N PHE A 120 -2.19 -14.02 -10.09
CA PHE A 120 -2.43 -12.80 -9.32
C PHE A 120 -1.49 -12.67 -8.12
N ARG A 121 -1.29 -13.77 -7.38
CA ARG A 121 -0.34 -13.85 -6.26
C ARG A 121 1.10 -13.57 -6.71
N ASP A 122 1.50 -14.13 -7.84
CA ASP A 122 2.82 -13.91 -8.43
C ASP A 122 3.05 -12.46 -8.85
N ASP A 123 2.04 -11.84 -9.47
CA ASP A 123 2.10 -10.43 -9.88
C ASP A 123 2.19 -9.48 -8.67
N LEU A 124 1.54 -9.84 -7.55
CA LEU A 124 1.71 -9.14 -6.28
C LEU A 124 3.13 -9.28 -5.74
N GLU A 125 3.73 -10.47 -5.74
CA GLU A 125 5.08 -10.67 -5.20
C GLU A 125 6.15 -9.98 -6.05
N LYS A 126 6.03 -10.08 -7.38
CA LYS A 126 7.04 -9.59 -8.33
C LYS A 126 6.95 -8.09 -8.63
N GLY A 127 6.01 -7.36 -8.03
CA GLY A 127 5.91 -5.91 -8.21
C GLY A 127 5.04 -5.46 -9.39
N PHE A 128 4.43 -6.36 -10.16
CA PHE A 128 3.63 -5.99 -11.34
C PHE A 128 2.39 -5.15 -10.99
N LEU A 129 1.91 -5.22 -9.75
CA LEU A 129 0.81 -4.40 -9.25
C LEU A 129 1.26 -3.18 -8.42
N ASP A 130 2.55 -2.82 -8.42
CA ASP A 130 3.08 -1.67 -7.65
C ASP A 130 2.41 -0.36 -8.01
N SER A 131 2.04 -0.18 -9.27
CA SER A 131 1.33 1.03 -9.72
C SER A 131 -0.02 1.25 -9.02
N ILE A 132 -0.69 0.18 -8.56
CA ILE A 132 -1.95 0.29 -7.80
C ILE A 132 -1.65 0.70 -6.36
N PHE A 133 -0.64 0.07 -5.75
CA PHE A 133 -0.19 0.42 -4.41
C PHE A 133 0.31 1.87 -4.31
N LEU A 134 1.02 2.36 -5.34
CA LEU A 134 1.44 3.76 -5.42
C LEU A 134 0.25 4.72 -5.48
N LYS A 135 -0.84 4.36 -6.17
CA LYS A 135 -2.06 5.17 -6.20
C LYS A 135 -2.77 5.22 -4.85
N ILE A 136 -2.87 4.07 -4.18
CA ILE A 136 -3.40 4.01 -2.82
C ILE A 136 -2.54 4.88 -1.89
N GLU A 137 -1.20 4.83 -2.01
CA GLU A 137 -0.31 5.69 -1.24
C GLU A 137 -0.54 7.17 -1.52
N ALA A 138 -0.76 7.56 -2.77
CA ALA A 138 -1.04 8.94 -3.15
C ALA A 138 -2.39 9.42 -2.59
N GLU A 139 -3.44 8.58 -2.62
CA GLU A 139 -4.74 8.89 -2.03
C GLU A 139 -4.66 9.07 -0.51
N VAL A 140 -3.95 8.16 0.17
CA VAL A 140 -3.70 8.24 1.62
C VAL A 140 -2.89 9.49 1.97
N ALA A 141 -1.87 9.82 1.17
CA ALA A 141 -1.09 11.03 1.35
C ALA A 141 -1.96 12.29 1.17
N ALA A 142 -2.81 12.33 0.15
CA ALA A 142 -3.73 13.43 -0.09
C ALA A 142 -4.73 13.63 1.06
N ASP A 143 -5.29 12.54 1.58
CA ASP A 143 -6.17 12.58 2.77
C ASP A 143 -5.44 13.16 3.99
N TYR A 144 -4.21 12.71 4.27
CA TYR A 144 -3.42 13.26 5.37
C TYR A 144 -3.03 14.73 5.17
N MET A 145 -2.76 15.16 3.94
CA MET A 145 -2.53 16.58 3.64
C MET A 145 -3.80 17.40 3.88
N GLY A 146 -4.98 16.88 3.52
CA GLY A 146 -6.27 17.49 3.84
C GLY A 146 -6.52 17.58 5.35
N GLN A 147 -6.21 16.53 6.11
CA GLN A 147 -6.28 16.55 7.57
C GLN A 147 -5.31 17.57 8.18
N ALA A 148 -4.08 17.69 7.65
CA ALA A 148 -3.12 18.70 8.12
C ALA A 148 -3.64 20.12 7.88
N GLU A 149 -4.29 20.37 6.74
CA GLU A 149 -4.94 21.63 6.45
C GLU A 149 -6.12 21.91 7.39
N SER A 150 -6.98 20.91 7.63
CA SER A 150 -8.10 21.04 8.58
C SER A 150 -7.63 21.34 10.01
N LEU A 151 -6.56 20.68 10.47
CA LEU A 151 -5.95 20.95 11.78
C LEU A 151 -5.47 22.40 11.88
N LEU A 152 -4.91 22.93 10.80
CA LEU A 152 -4.40 24.31 10.75
C LEU A 152 -5.54 25.35 10.70
N ARG A 153 -6.68 25.00 10.11
CA ARG A 153 -7.91 25.83 10.06
C ARG A 153 -8.76 25.74 11.34
N GLY A 154 -8.59 24.68 12.14
CA GLY A 154 -9.32 24.43 13.38
C GLY A 154 -9.24 25.58 14.39
N THR A 155 -10.21 25.61 15.31
CA THR A 155 -10.43 26.72 16.26
C THR A 155 -9.15 27.06 17.03
N GLN A 156 -8.63 28.28 16.79
CA GLN A 156 -7.45 28.86 17.44
C GLN A 156 -7.64 28.97 18.95
N THR A 157 -7.42 27.86 19.65
CA THR A 157 -7.67 27.75 21.09
C THR A 157 -6.34 27.72 21.85
N SER A 158 -5.23 27.42 21.17
CA SER A 158 -3.88 27.45 21.76
C SER A 158 -2.82 27.95 20.77
N SER A 159 -1.74 28.51 21.30
CA SER A 159 -0.60 29.08 20.54
C SER A 159 0.23 28.05 19.74
N VAL A 160 -0.17 26.78 19.75
CA VAL A 160 0.55 25.63 19.18
C VAL A 160 -0.33 24.73 18.31
N ASP A 161 -1.49 25.23 17.86
CA ASP A 161 -2.44 24.48 17.04
C ASP A 161 -1.86 24.09 15.66
N HIS A 162 -0.78 24.73 15.21
CA HIS A 162 -0.06 24.40 13.98
C HIS A 162 0.91 23.22 14.12
N VAL A 163 1.24 22.80 15.34
CA VAL A 163 2.21 21.71 15.61
C VAL A 163 1.73 20.36 15.07
N PRO A 164 0.49 19.90 15.34
CA PRO A 164 0.00 18.63 14.79
C PRO A 164 -0.03 18.62 13.26
N ALA A 165 -0.36 19.76 12.64
CA ALA A 165 -0.35 19.92 11.19
C ALA A 165 1.07 19.79 10.62
N ALA A 166 2.07 20.41 11.26
CA ALA A 166 3.49 20.30 10.87
C ALA A 166 4.01 18.85 10.99
N VAL A 167 3.65 18.14 12.06
CA VAL A 167 4.02 16.73 12.24
C VAL A 167 3.41 15.86 11.15
N LEU A 168 2.13 16.06 10.84
CA LEU A 168 1.42 15.26 9.83
C LEU A 168 1.95 15.51 8.42
N ALA A 169 2.05 16.78 8.00
CA ALA A 169 2.62 17.15 6.70
C ALA A 169 4.09 16.68 6.57
N GLY A 170 4.84 16.75 7.66
CA GLY A 170 6.21 16.26 7.72
C GLY A 170 6.35 14.75 7.56
N ALA A 171 5.41 13.98 8.11
CA ALA A 171 5.37 12.52 7.90
C ALA A 171 5.05 12.17 6.43
N VAL A 172 4.15 12.92 5.79
CA VAL A 172 3.84 12.76 4.36
C VAL A 172 5.06 13.11 3.51
N LEU A 173 5.76 14.21 3.80
CA LEU A 173 7.01 14.59 3.12
C LEU A 173 8.07 13.47 3.23
N GLU A 174 8.26 12.91 4.42
CA GLU A 174 9.20 11.80 4.63
C GLU A 174 8.83 10.58 3.80
N LYS A 175 7.55 10.18 3.79
CA LYS A 175 7.08 9.08 2.95
C LYS A 175 7.34 9.38 1.47
N GLY A 176 7.00 10.58 1.00
CA GLY A 176 7.21 10.99 -0.40
C GLY A 176 8.68 10.93 -0.83
N LEU A 177 9.60 11.44 0.00
CA LEU A 177 11.04 11.38 -0.28
C LEU A 177 11.56 9.94 -0.35
N ARG A 178 11.07 9.05 0.53
CA ARG A 178 11.45 7.64 0.50
C ARG A 178 10.89 6.90 -0.72
N THR A 179 9.65 7.20 -1.12
CA THR A 179 9.08 6.67 -2.37
C THR A 179 9.90 7.14 -3.58
N LEU A 180 10.27 8.43 -3.63
CA LEU A 180 11.10 8.98 -4.70
C LEU A 180 12.49 8.32 -4.76
N CYS A 181 13.11 8.01 -3.62
CA CYS A 181 14.36 7.24 -3.55
C CYS A 181 14.23 5.86 -4.19
N GLY A 182 13.12 5.17 -3.95
CA GLY A 182 12.83 3.85 -4.54
C GLY A 182 12.56 3.88 -6.05
N GLN A 183 12.11 5.02 -6.58
CA GLN A 183 11.87 5.23 -8.02
C GLN A 183 13.14 5.60 -8.80
N GLN A 184 14.26 5.88 -8.13
CA GLN A 184 15.53 6.13 -8.81
C GLN A 184 16.06 4.86 -9.47
N GLN A 185 16.93 5.02 -10.47
CA GLN A 185 17.54 3.90 -11.18
C GLN A 185 19.07 4.04 -11.22
N PRO A 186 19.83 3.26 -10.41
CA PRO A 186 19.34 2.28 -9.42
C PRO A 186 18.63 2.94 -8.22
N PRO A 187 17.79 2.18 -7.46
CA PRO A 187 17.16 2.69 -6.25
C PRO A 187 18.18 3.18 -5.23
N LEU A 188 17.86 4.28 -4.55
CA LEU A 188 18.73 4.84 -3.52
C LEU A 188 18.52 4.15 -2.17
N GLU A 189 19.61 3.88 -1.46
CA GLU A 189 19.59 3.31 -0.12
C GLU A 189 18.85 4.22 0.86
N ILE A 190 17.80 3.70 1.52
CA ILE A 190 17.04 4.43 2.55
C ILE A 190 17.45 4.06 3.98
N ILE A 191 18.33 3.06 4.11
CA ILE A 191 18.92 2.57 5.35
C ILE A 191 20.41 2.92 5.34
N LYS A 192 20.95 3.26 6.52
CA LYS A 192 22.37 3.50 6.71
C LYS A 192 23.12 2.16 6.86
N SER A 193 24.44 2.19 6.73
CA SER A 193 25.29 1.01 6.96
C SER A 193 25.15 0.38 8.35
N ASN A 194 24.72 1.15 9.36
CA ASN A 194 24.46 0.65 10.72
C ASN A 194 23.05 0.04 10.91
N GLY A 195 22.25 -0.06 9.85
CA GLY A 195 20.88 -0.60 9.90
C GLY A 195 19.79 0.41 10.30
N GLU A 196 20.15 1.64 10.65
CA GLU A 196 19.16 2.67 10.98
C GLU A 196 18.58 3.34 9.73
N PRO A 197 17.30 3.77 9.75
CA PRO A 197 16.74 4.58 8.68
C PRO A 197 17.52 5.90 8.50
N LYS A 198 17.74 6.30 7.24
CA LYS A 198 18.22 7.66 6.94
C LYS A 198 17.19 8.70 7.40
N THR A 199 17.66 9.83 7.90
CA THR A 199 16.83 11.01 8.19
C THR A 199 16.54 11.78 6.90
N LEU A 200 15.64 12.77 6.96
CA LEU A 200 15.23 13.55 5.78
C LEU A 200 16.40 14.25 5.05
N GLY A 201 17.35 14.82 5.79
CA GLY A 201 18.51 15.51 5.21
C GLY A 201 19.32 14.62 4.26
N PRO A 202 19.86 13.47 4.73
CA PRO A 202 20.55 12.51 3.88
C PRO A 202 19.73 12.03 2.67
N LEU A 203 18.42 11.77 2.82
CA LEU A 203 17.57 11.40 1.69
C LEU A 203 17.51 12.51 0.63
N ILE A 204 17.35 13.77 1.06
CA ILE A 204 17.34 14.93 0.16
C ILE A 204 18.71 15.09 -0.54
N ASP A 205 19.80 14.87 0.17
CA ASP A 205 21.16 14.97 -0.37
C ASP A 205 21.43 13.89 -1.43
N ASP A 206 21.02 12.65 -1.16
CA ASP A 206 21.16 11.55 -2.10
C ASP A 206 20.33 11.78 -3.38
N LEU A 207 19.07 12.20 -3.23
CA LEU A 207 18.18 12.53 -4.36
C LEU A 207 18.69 13.70 -5.20
N LYS A 208 19.22 14.74 -4.54
CA LYS A 208 19.87 15.85 -5.25
C LYS A 208 21.08 15.35 -6.03
N THR A 209 21.91 14.51 -5.40
CA THR A 209 23.14 13.98 -6.02
C THR A 209 22.83 13.05 -7.18
N SER A 210 21.71 12.31 -7.13
CA SER A 210 21.22 11.51 -8.25
C SER A 210 20.59 12.34 -9.38
N GLY A 211 20.48 13.66 -9.20
CA GLY A 211 19.91 14.57 -10.19
C GLY A 211 18.39 14.62 -10.20
N ALA A 212 17.70 14.07 -9.19
CA ALA A 212 16.23 14.11 -9.12
C ALA A 212 15.69 15.54 -9.05
N PHE A 213 16.42 16.45 -8.40
CA PHE A 213 16.12 17.88 -8.37
C PHE A 213 17.36 18.74 -8.09
N ASN A 214 17.24 20.04 -8.33
CA ASN A 214 18.33 21.00 -8.14
C ASN A 214 18.50 21.45 -6.67
N GLU A 215 19.58 22.20 -6.39
CA GLU A 215 19.89 22.69 -5.04
C GLU A 215 18.81 23.63 -4.47
N LEU A 216 18.10 24.39 -5.31
CA LEU A 216 17.02 25.27 -4.86
C LEU A 216 15.88 24.45 -4.24
N LYS A 217 15.45 23.39 -4.93
CA LYS A 217 14.46 22.45 -4.40
C LYS A 217 14.96 21.75 -3.15
N ALA A 218 16.24 21.33 -3.12
CA ALA A 218 16.84 20.71 -1.95
C ALA A 218 16.79 21.62 -0.70
N LYS A 219 17.11 22.92 -0.84
CA LYS A 219 17.00 23.90 0.25
C LYS A 219 15.57 24.05 0.77
N GLN A 220 14.59 24.09 -0.14
CA GLN A 220 13.17 24.15 0.22
C GLN A 220 12.73 22.90 1.01
N LEU A 221 13.10 21.71 0.54
CA LEU A 221 12.79 20.45 1.23
C LEU A 221 13.45 20.38 2.61
N ARG A 222 14.69 20.87 2.76
CA ARG A 222 15.39 20.94 4.05
C ARG A 222 14.69 21.88 5.04
N ALA A 223 14.15 23.01 4.58
CA ALA A 223 13.37 23.91 5.43
C ALA A 223 12.12 23.23 6.00
N TRP A 224 11.36 22.50 5.18
CA TRP A 224 10.20 21.73 5.64
C TRP A 224 10.58 20.56 6.55
N ALA A 225 11.70 19.89 6.26
CA ALA A 225 12.25 18.86 7.13
C ALA A 225 12.63 19.42 8.51
N ASP A 226 13.17 20.64 8.57
CA ASP A 226 13.51 21.30 9.83
C ASP A 226 12.25 21.65 10.63
N ILE A 227 11.22 22.24 10.00
CA ILE A 227 9.92 22.50 10.64
C ILE A 227 9.35 21.22 11.29
N ARG A 228 9.34 20.10 10.53
CA ARG A 228 8.92 18.79 11.04
C ARG A 228 9.74 18.37 12.27
N ASN A 229 11.06 18.55 12.22
CA ASN A 229 11.94 18.15 13.33
C ASN A 229 11.68 19.01 14.57
N LYS A 230 11.58 20.34 14.42
CA LYS A 230 11.25 21.25 15.51
C LYS A 230 9.90 20.90 16.15
N ALA A 231 8.88 20.62 15.32
CA ALA A 231 7.58 20.16 15.80
C ALA A 231 7.65 18.82 16.55
N ALA A 232 8.45 17.87 16.07
CA ALA A 232 8.62 16.56 16.72
C ALA A 232 9.41 16.61 18.03
N HIS A 233 10.28 17.62 18.21
CA HIS A 233 11.16 17.77 19.37
C HIS A 233 10.69 18.80 20.40
N GLY A 234 9.52 19.41 20.20
CA GLY A 234 8.94 20.35 21.18
C GLY A 234 9.44 21.79 21.06
N GLU A 235 10.17 22.10 19.98
CA GLU A 235 10.76 23.43 19.72
C GLU A 235 9.75 24.32 18.97
N PHE A 236 8.59 24.54 19.57
CA PHE A 236 7.43 25.15 18.90
C PHE A 236 7.57 26.65 18.63
N ASP A 237 8.51 27.31 19.29
CA ASP A 237 8.85 28.73 19.13
C ASP A 237 9.74 28.99 17.90
N GLN A 238 10.31 27.93 17.31
CA GLN A 238 11.23 28.03 16.16
C GLN A 238 10.50 28.16 14.81
N PHE A 239 9.18 28.00 14.78
CA PHE A 239 8.38 28.12 13.56
C PHE A 239 6.96 28.59 13.89
N LYS A 240 6.38 29.37 12.97
CA LYS A 240 5.03 29.94 13.13
C LYS A 240 4.04 29.21 12.23
N LYS A 241 2.75 29.43 12.50
CA LYS A 241 1.63 28.91 11.71
C LYS A 241 1.79 29.14 10.20
N THR A 242 2.23 30.33 9.79
CA THR A 242 2.42 30.67 8.37
C THR A 242 3.54 29.87 7.70
N ASP A 243 4.55 29.42 8.45
CA ASP A 243 5.58 28.53 7.92
C ASP A 243 4.98 27.13 7.64
N VAL A 244 4.06 26.68 8.50
CA VAL A 244 3.34 25.41 8.32
C VAL A 244 2.33 25.49 7.17
N GLU A 245 1.65 26.62 6.98
CA GLU A 245 0.79 26.86 5.81
C GLU A 245 1.59 26.72 4.49
N GLN A 246 2.77 27.35 4.44
CA GLN A 246 3.66 27.24 3.28
C GLN A 246 4.22 25.83 3.10
N MET A 247 4.53 25.15 4.21
CA MET A 247 4.96 23.75 4.19
C MET A 247 3.88 22.84 3.62
N ILE A 248 2.62 22.97 4.05
CA ILE A 248 1.51 22.14 3.56
C ILE A 248 1.36 22.31 2.04
N GLN A 249 1.26 23.56 1.57
CA GLN A 249 1.13 23.83 0.13
C GLN A 249 2.34 23.30 -0.65
N GLY A 250 3.54 23.52 -0.10
CA GLY A 250 4.78 23.12 -0.73
C GLY A 250 4.96 21.60 -0.82
N VAL A 251 4.61 20.86 0.23
CA VAL A 251 4.63 19.40 0.25
C VAL A 251 3.59 18.85 -0.73
N THR A 252 2.37 19.40 -0.76
CA THR A 252 1.34 19.00 -1.75
C THR A 252 1.87 19.15 -3.18
N ASN A 253 2.48 20.29 -3.50
CA ASN A 253 3.06 20.51 -4.83
C ASN A 253 4.22 19.55 -5.11
N PHE A 254 5.08 19.29 -4.12
CA PHE A 254 6.17 18.32 -4.27
C PHE A 254 5.65 16.91 -4.59
N LEU A 255 4.59 16.44 -3.92
CA LEU A 255 4.01 15.13 -4.23
C LEU A 255 3.47 15.11 -5.67
N ALA A 256 2.79 16.17 -6.10
CA ALA A 256 2.24 16.28 -7.45
C ALA A 256 3.34 16.33 -8.54
N ASP A 257 4.43 17.06 -8.28
CA ASP A 257 5.51 17.24 -9.25
C ASP A 257 6.40 15.99 -9.41
N TYR A 258 6.52 15.16 -8.37
CA TYR A 258 7.52 14.08 -8.32
C TYR A 258 6.93 12.67 -8.18
N LEU A 259 5.67 12.50 -7.77
CA LEU A 259 5.10 11.19 -7.42
C LEU A 259 3.73 10.90 -8.06
N ALA A 260 3.17 11.84 -8.83
CA ALA A 260 1.88 11.68 -9.52
C ALA A 260 1.99 10.89 -10.83
#